data_AF-A0A8D8DKI1-F1
#
_entry.id   AF-A0A8D8DKI1-F1
#
_cell.length_a   1.000
_cell.length_b   1.000
_cell.length_c   1.000
_cell.angle_alpha   90.00
_cell.angle_beta   90.00
_cell.angle_gamma   90.00
#
_symmetry.space_group_name_H-M   'P 1'
#
loop_
_entity.id
_entity.type
_entity.pdbx_description
1 polymer ?
#
loop_
_entity_poly.entity_id
_entity_poly.type
_entity_poly.pdbx_seq_one_letter_code
_entity_poly.pdbx_strand_id
1 'polypeptide(L)'
;MDFVEAIVTGLNRPNQAVVIKLNTADLYDVLGANLDDLAATELRLERLTSGNFREVDGRLTVSRVREQEDALVQTKQRDRQVLFKVNERNVKVFVPGELGIKNL
;
A
#
# COMPACT_ATOMS: atom_id res chain seq x y z
N MET A 1 -10.29 25.07 4.70
CA MET A 1 -9.02 24.33 4.70
C MET A 1 -9.32 22.90 4.35
N ASP A 2 -8.63 22.40 3.33
CA ASP A 2 -8.73 21.01 2.87
C ASP A 2 -8.08 20.08 3.91
N PHE A 3 -8.65 18.91 4.16
CA PHE A 3 -8.11 17.91 5.10
C PHE A 3 -6.67 17.53 4.73
N VAL A 4 -6.37 17.44 3.44
CA VAL A 4 -5.04 17.12 2.91
C VAL A 4 -4.03 18.22 3.23
N GLU A 5 -4.43 19.48 3.08
CA GLU A 5 -3.59 20.66 3.38
C GLU A 5 -3.25 20.75 4.87
N ALA A 6 -4.20 20.42 5.75
CA ALA A 6 -3.98 20.35 7.19
C ALA A 6 -2.98 19.23 7.58
N ILE A 7 -3.01 18.09 6.86
CA ILE A 7 -2.00 17.04 7.04
C ILE A 7 -0.64 17.56 6.59
N VAL A 8 -0.49 18.01 5.34
CA VAL A 8 0.80 18.45 4.77
C VAL A 8 1.47 19.52 5.64
N THR A 9 0.72 20.50 6.13
CA THR A 9 1.25 21.56 7.00
C THR A 9 1.67 21.05 8.38
N GLY A 10 0.97 20.05 8.93
CA GLY A 10 1.30 19.41 10.21
C GLY A 10 2.49 18.44 10.13
N LEU A 11 2.74 17.85 8.97
CA LEU A 11 3.76 16.80 8.74
C LEU A 11 5.19 17.30 8.56
N ASN A 12 5.41 18.61 8.40
CA ASN A 12 6.73 19.19 8.13
C ASN A 12 7.69 19.21 9.33
N ARG A 13 7.47 18.39 10.35
CA ARG A 13 8.40 18.27 11.48
C ARG A 13 9.44 17.18 11.18
N PRO A 14 10.73 17.44 11.39
CA PRO A 14 11.77 16.42 11.20
C PRO A 14 11.50 15.20 12.10
N ASN A 15 11.79 14.01 11.58
CA ASN A 15 11.66 12.70 12.26
C ASN A 15 10.21 12.28 12.61
N GLN A 16 9.20 12.83 11.95
CA GLN A 16 7.84 12.32 12.06
C GLN A 16 7.49 11.40 10.87
N ALA A 17 6.86 10.27 11.17
CA ALA A 17 6.24 9.41 10.17
C ALA A 17 4.74 9.42 10.41
N VAL A 18 3.96 9.61 9.36
CA VAL A 18 2.50 9.51 9.44
C VAL A 18 1.99 8.41 8.54
N VAL A 19 1.12 7.60 9.13
CA VAL A 19 0.49 6.46 8.49
C VAL A 19 -0.99 6.77 8.37
N ILE A 20 -1.46 6.92 7.15
CA ILE A 20 -2.87 7.15 6.86
C ILE A 20 -3.46 5.83 6.39
N LYS A 21 -4.52 5.37 7.07
CA LYS A 21 -5.29 4.20 6.66
C LYS A 21 -6.60 4.69 6.06
N LEU A 22 -6.82 4.37 4.80
CA LEU A 22 -8.04 4.73 4.06
C LEU A 22 -8.82 3.46 3.72
N ASN A 23 -10.14 3.59 3.68
CA ASN A 23 -10.99 2.59 3.04
C ASN A 23 -10.96 2.86 1.54
N THR A 24 -10.66 1.84 0.73
CA THR A 24 -10.64 1.92 -0.74
C THR A 24 -12.04 1.67 -1.32
N ALA A 25 -13.08 2.24 -0.71
CA ALA A 25 -14.39 2.28 -1.32
C ALA A 25 -14.37 3.35 -2.41
N ASP A 26 -15.01 3.08 -3.55
CA ASP A 26 -14.98 3.94 -4.76
C ASP A 26 -15.32 5.41 -4.45
N LEU A 27 -16.12 5.68 -3.41
CA LEU A 27 -16.46 7.02 -2.94
C LEU A 27 -15.23 7.87 -2.57
N TYR A 28 -14.10 7.25 -2.22
CA TYR A 28 -12.87 7.90 -1.77
C TYR A 28 -11.78 7.93 -2.84
N ASP A 29 -12.04 7.53 -4.08
CA ASP A 29 -11.00 7.42 -5.11
C ASP A 29 -10.24 8.73 -5.35
N VAL A 30 -10.94 9.87 -5.37
CA VAL A 30 -10.31 11.20 -5.55
C VAL A 30 -9.42 11.56 -4.36
N LEU A 31 -9.88 11.29 -3.14
CA LEU A 31 -9.08 11.51 -1.93
C LEU A 31 -7.87 10.58 -1.90
N GLY A 32 -8.07 9.32 -2.29
CA GLY A 32 -7.03 8.30 -2.41
C GLY A 32 -5.94 8.73 -3.39
N ALA A 33 -6.31 9.22 -4.57
CA ALA A 33 -5.37 9.70 -5.57
C ALA A 33 -4.51 10.88 -5.05
N ASN A 34 -5.13 11.89 -4.44
CA ASN A 34 -4.40 13.03 -3.87
C ASN A 34 -3.43 12.62 -2.74
N LEU A 35 -3.86 11.70 -1.88
CA LEU A 35 -3.01 11.19 -0.80
C LEU A 35 -1.92 10.25 -1.31
N ASP A 36 -2.19 9.51 -2.38
CA ASP A 36 -1.19 8.69 -3.04
C ASP A 36 -0.06 9.57 -3.57
N ASP A 37 -0.33 10.68 -4.25
CA ASP A 37 0.71 11.57 -4.77
C ASP A 37 1.62 12.15 -3.67
N LEU A 38 1.10 12.33 -2.46
CA LEU A 38 1.85 12.84 -1.30
C LEU A 38 2.62 11.74 -0.54
N ALA A 39 2.26 10.48 -0.71
CA ALA A 39 2.82 9.39 0.08
C ALA A 39 4.16 8.90 -0.49
N ALA A 40 5.22 9.00 0.32
CA ALA A 40 6.53 8.43 -0.02
C ALA A 40 6.50 6.89 -0.17
N THR A 41 5.59 6.22 0.53
CA THR A 41 5.36 4.77 0.46
C THR A 41 3.87 4.48 0.42
N GLU A 42 3.47 3.61 -0.50
CA GLU A 42 2.11 3.11 -0.63
C GLU A 42 2.07 1.61 -0.28
N LEU A 43 1.09 1.24 0.55
CA LEU A 43 0.80 -0.14 0.92
C LEU A 43 -0.61 -0.48 0.47
N ARG A 44 -0.75 -1.23 -0.63
CA ARG A 44 -2.05 -1.60 -1.20
C ARG A 44 -2.40 -3.03 -0.84
N LEU A 45 -3.56 -3.21 -0.20
CA LEU A 45 -4.12 -4.52 0.17
C LEU A 45 -5.27 -4.86 -0.78
N GLU A 46 -5.17 -6.00 -1.45
CA GLU A 46 -6.16 -6.44 -2.44
C GLU A 46 -6.59 -7.87 -2.14
N ARG A 47 -7.89 -8.18 -2.31
CA ARG A 47 -8.35 -9.57 -2.36
C ARG A 47 -7.86 -10.22 -3.64
N LEU A 48 -7.63 -11.52 -3.60
CA LEU A 48 -7.37 -12.28 -4.82
C LEU A 48 -8.66 -12.36 -5.65
N THR A 49 -8.57 -12.02 -6.93
CA THR A 49 -9.70 -12.02 -7.87
C THR A 49 -10.05 -13.40 -8.40
N SER A 50 -9.17 -14.39 -8.19
CA SER A 50 -9.35 -15.77 -8.61
C SER A 50 -8.68 -16.75 -7.65
N GLY A 51 -9.18 -17.98 -7.65
CA GLY A 51 -8.70 -19.09 -6.84
C GLY A 51 -9.35 -19.17 -5.45
N ASN A 52 -9.76 -20.39 -5.08
CA ASN A 52 -10.28 -20.69 -3.75
C ASN A 52 -9.12 -20.97 -2.78
N PHE A 53 -8.34 -19.93 -2.49
CA PHE A 53 -7.20 -20.03 -1.58
C PHE A 53 -7.65 -19.78 -0.14
N ARG A 54 -7.90 -20.85 0.62
CA ARG A 54 -8.14 -20.73 2.08
C ARG A 54 -6.90 -20.34 2.86
N GLU A 55 -5.72 -20.50 2.25
CA GLU A 55 -4.43 -20.31 2.91
C GLU A 55 -4.02 -18.83 3.00
N VAL A 56 -4.63 -17.95 2.21
CA VAL A 56 -4.32 -16.51 2.19
C VAL A 56 -5.60 -15.68 2.03
N ASP A 57 -5.60 -14.46 2.57
CA ASP A 57 -6.74 -13.54 2.46
C ASP A 57 -6.58 -12.55 1.31
N GLY A 58 -5.35 -12.36 0.82
CA GLY A 58 -5.09 -11.38 -0.20
C GLY A 58 -3.61 -11.16 -0.49
N ARG A 59 -3.37 -10.03 -1.14
CA ARG A 59 -2.07 -9.59 -1.63
C ARG A 59 -1.75 -8.20 -1.10
N LEU A 60 -0.55 -8.03 -0.58
CA LEU A 60 0.03 -6.76 -0.20
C LEU A 60 1.04 -6.34 -1.27
N THR A 61 0.82 -5.17 -1.85
CA THR A 61 1.76 -4.51 -2.75
C THR A 61 2.39 -3.31 -2.05
N VAL A 62 3.71 -3.23 -2.11
CA VAL A 62 4.50 -2.09 -1.60
C VAL A 62 5.07 -1.34 -2.79
N SER A 63 4.77 -0.04 -2.87
CA SER A 63 5.34 0.88 -3.84
C SER A 63 6.02 2.04 -3.12
N ARG A 64 7.15 2.51 -3.62
CA ARG A 64 7.88 3.64 -3.03
C ARG A 64 8.29 4.64 -4.10
N VAL A 65 8.33 5.91 -3.72
CA VAL A 65 8.96 6.94 -4.53
C VAL A 65 10.45 6.63 -4.59
N ARG A 66 11.00 6.52 -5.81
CA ARG A 66 12.45 6.52 -6.00
C ARG A 66 12.89 7.91 -6.38
N GLU A 67 13.71 8.52 -5.53
CA GLU A 67 14.38 9.77 -5.86
C GLU A 67 15.37 9.50 -7.00
N GLN A 68 15.04 9.98 -8.19
CA GLN A 68 16.02 10.22 -9.24
C GLN A 68 16.39 11.69 -9.15
N GLU A 69 17.67 11.98 -8.91
CA GLU A 69 18.18 13.33 -8.60
C GLU A 69 17.81 14.40 -9.65
N ASP A 70 17.41 14.02 -10.87
CA ASP A 70 17.05 14.94 -11.96
C ASP A 70 15.63 14.73 -12.55
N ALA A 71 14.75 13.97 -11.90
CA ALA A 71 13.43 13.70 -12.43
C ALA A 71 12.43 14.81 -12.07
N LEU A 72 11.89 15.50 -13.08
CA LEU A 72 10.77 16.46 -12.94
C LEU A 72 9.48 15.81 -12.42
N VAL A 73 9.38 14.49 -12.51
CA VAL A 73 8.23 13.70 -12.06
C VAL A 73 8.73 12.60 -11.14
N GLN A 74 8.20 12.57 -9.91
CA GLN A 74 8.43 11.46 -8.99
C GLN A 74 7.49 10.32 -9.32
N THR A 75 8.04 9.15 -9.67
CA THR A 75 7.25 7.97 -10.00
C THR A 75 7.38 6.94 -8.90
N LYS A 76 6.25 6.43 -8.38
CA LYS A 76 6.26 5.29 -7.48
C LYS A 76 6.63 4.02 -8.23
N GLN A 77 7.68 3.34 -7.79
CA GLN A 77 8.04 2.03 -8.30
C GLN A 77 7.55 0.94 -7.35
N ARG A 78 7.06 -0.16 -7.92
CA ARG A 78 6.67 -1.34 -7.16
C ARG A 78 7.93 -2.02 -6.63
N ASP A 79 8.11 -1.99 -5.32
CA ASP A 79 9.28 -2.55 -4.65
C ASP A 79 9.08 -4.02 -4.30
N ARG A 80 7.91 -4.38 -3.78
CA ARG A 80 7.66 -5.73 -3.26
C ARG A 80 6.19 -6.11 -3.39
N GLN A 81 5.94 -7.39 -3.61
CA GLN A 81 4.62 -7.99 -3.56
C GLN A 81 4.68 -9.28 -2.74
N VAL A 82 3.76 -9.43 -1.79
CA VAL A 82 3.64 -10.61 -0.93
C VAL A 82 2.18 -11.01 -0.76
N LEU A 83 1.93 -12.28 -0.46
CA LEU A 83 0.61 -12.73 -0.02
C LEU A 83 0.49 -12.53 1.50
N PHE A 84 -0.72 -12.37 2.01
CA PHE A 84 -0.95 -12.27 3.45
C PHE A 84 -2.14 -13.10 3.93
N LYS A 85 -2.09 -13.51 5.20
CA LYS A 85 -3.21 -14.11 5.94
C LYS A 85 -3.36 -13.36 7.26
N VAL A 86 -4.56 -12.84 7.50
CA VAL A 86 -5.01 -12.33 8.78
C VAL A 86 -5.51 -13.52 9.60
N ASN A 87 -4.90 -13.70 10.76
CA ASN A 87 -5.34 -14.60 11.81
C ASN A 87 -5.94 -13.77 12.95
N GLU A 88 -6.46 -14.44 13.99
CA GLU A 88 -7.11 -13.77 15.12
C GLU A 88 -6.24 -12.72 15.82
N ARG A 89 -4.93 -12.95 15.89
CA ARG A 89 -3.99 -12.11 16.66
C ARG A 89 -2.80 -11.57 15.86
N ASN A 90 -2.61 -12.02 14.62
CA ASN A 90 -1.46 -11.61 13.81
C ASN A 90 -1.76 -11.61 12.32
N VAL A 91 -0.90 -10.95 11.57
CA VAL A 91 -0.86 -11.00 10.11
C VAL A 91 0.41 -11.74 9.72
N LYS A 92 0.26 -12.83 8.96
CA LYS A 92 1.38 -13.53 8.32
C LYS A 92 1.53 -13.04 6.89
N VAL A 93 2.76 -12.82 6.46
CA VAL A 93 3.11 -12.52 5.06
C VAL A 93 3.91 -13.69 4.50
N PHE A 94 3.67 -14.03 3.23
CA PHE A 94 4.31 -15.16 2.56
C PHE A 94 5.15 -14.64 1.40
N VAL A 95 6.39 -15.11 1.31
CA VAL A 95 7.25 -14.79 0.17
C VAL A 95 6.84 -15.58 -1.08
N PRO A 96 7.12 -15.07 -2.28
CA PRO A 96 6.88 -15.82 -3.51
C PRO A 96 7.53 -17.21 -3.45
N GLY A 97 6.77 -18.26 -3.75
CA GLY A 97 7.22 -19.66 -3.74
C GLY A 97 7.15 -20.38 -2.39
N GLU A 98 6.86 -19.69 -1.28
CA GLU A 98 6.68 -20.30 0.04
C GLU A 98 5.37 -21.11 0.12
N LEU A 99 4.35 -20.66 -0.60
CA LEU A 99 3.10 -21.39 -0.79
C LEU A 99 3.13 -22.07 -2.15
N GLY A 100 3.11 -23.40 -2.15
CA GLY A 100 2.91 -24.18 -3.36
C GLY A 100 1.46 -24.06 -3.80
N ILE A 101 1.19 -23.25 -4.82
CA ILE A 101 -0.10 -23.28 -5.53
C ILE A 101 -0.20 -24.66 -6.17
N LYS A 102 -0.87 -25.60 -5.49
CA LYS A 102 -0.93 -26.99 -5.94
C LYS A 102 -1.80 -27.23 -7.17
N ASN A 103 -2.54 -26.25 -7.66
CA ASN A 103 -3.37 -26.37 -8.85
C ASN A 103 -3.26 -25.10 -9.71
N LEU A 104 -2.37 -25.12 -10.69
CA LEU A 104 -2.43 -24.32 -11.91
C LEU A 104 -2.60 -25.28 -13.07
#